data_AF-A0A0G1WN43-F1
#
_entry.id   AF-A0A0G1WN43-F1
#
_cell.length_a   1.000
_cell.length_b   1.000
_cell.length_c   1.000
_cell.angle_alpha   90.00
_cell.angle_beta   90.00
_cell.angle_gamma   90.00
#
_symmetry.space_group_name_H-M   'P 1'
#
loop_
_entity.id
_entity.type
_entity.pdbx_description
1 polymer ?
#
loop_
_entity_poly.entity_id
_entity_poly.type
_entity_poly.pdbx_seq_one_letter_code
_entity_poly.pdbx_strand_id
1 'polypeptide(L)'
;GFIKIKRPFFTLFFEGSFIGKGLYDVDAFEKSMEGRFPENLILSHDLLEGCYARSGLVTDVQFYEEFPSGYLKDASRRHRWIRGDWQILPWLFATVRGKGGVKDKNPISFLSQWKIADNLRRSLVPPATVLLFLSGWAFFQPSWLWSAFMIVFLGFPLVPMSLAEALRKPGDLSVKTHLGAVLSSLKKNTVRFFFSLIFLLNEAFYCSDAILRTLWRMFISRRRLLEWRTFREAEAFLPNRVLGCCKSMPLEPVASAAMICGFLMFLPGFDGLSLLLLGLWFFSPLAAYAVSQPAPPRKILLSGGQISFLRNLARRTWAFFENFVTEKDHWLPPDNFQEQPVVAVAHRTSPTNIGLSLLANLTAYDFGYISMGMMFNRTEKTFDTLNQMEKFRGHFYNWYDTETLKALEPLYISSVDSGNLAGHLLVLRSGLAEMMSQKIVSPKIFDGLTDTLNILRESAGEIEENQKGGVAGALLGAGESGNFRKKSNHPRPACRKSTRFCASSRPIFQKSFRPWPRSVMKKRKSGPGLLNGNATIFWKTCLLSRPGFRSRRKCRACGRARARSRTGGWPGCATLCGVWMKSRPSEKWRGLSRNWSP
;
A
#
# COMPACT_ATOMS: atom_id res chain seq x y z
N GLY A 1 -21.22 1.09 -4.75
CA GLY A 1 -20.77 0.03 -3.82
C GLY A 1 -19.38 0.34 -3.32
N PHE A 2 -19.27 0.79 -2.06
CA PHE A 2 -17.99 1.13 -1.40
C PHE A 2 -17.26 -0.15 -0.91
N ILE A 3 -16.01 -0.09 -0.43
CA ILE A 3 -15.14 -1.28 -0.27
C ILE A 3 -14.61 -1.43 1.18
N LYS A 4 -14.89 -2.59 1.84
CA LYS A 4 -14.09 -3.41 2.82
C LYS A 4 -13.39 -2.66 4.01
N ILE A 5 -13.46 -2.98 5.32
CA ILE A 5 -13.44 -4.22 6.12
C ILE A 5 -14.30 -4.07 7.40
N LYS A 6 -15.33 -4.91 7.58
CA LYS A 6 -15.65 -5.68 8.80
C LYS A 6 -16.34 -6.97 8.31
N ARG A 7 -15.65 -8.12 8.39
CA ARG A 7 -16.17 -9.42 7.90
C ARG A 7 -17.53 -9.87 8.49
N PRO A 8 -17.90 -9.60 9.76
CA PRO A 8 -19.12 -10.20 10.31
C PRO A 8 -20.40 -9.65 9.66
N PHE A 9 -20.45 -8.36 9.33
CA PHE A 9 -21.66 -7.75 8.75
C PHE A 9 -21.95 -8.21 7.32
N PHE A 10 -20.91 -8.34 6.49
CA PHE A 10 -21.11 -8.77 5.10
C PHE A 10 -21.57 -10.23 5.01
N THR A 11 -21.01 -11.11 5.86
CA THR A 11 -21.38 -12.53 5.85
C THR A 11 -22.83 -12.77 6.28
N LEU A 12 -23.38 -11.95 7.17
CA LEU A 12 -24.73 -12.12 7.70
C LEU A 12 -25.79 -11.26 7.00
N PHE A 13 -25.42 -10.08 6.49
CA PHE A 13 -26.37 -9.08 5.98
C PHE A 13 -26.05 -8.58 4.57
N PHE A 14 -25.05 -9.15 3.90
CA PHE A 14 -24.58 -8.72 2.56
C PHE A 14 -24.19 -7.24 2.45
N GLU A 15 -23.99 -6.55 3.58
CA GLU A 15 -23.55 -5.16 3.64
C GLU A 15 -22.12 -5.03 4.17
N GLY A 16 -21.30 -4.24 3.47
CA GLY A 16 -19.98 -3.86 3.92
C GLY A 16 -19.98 -2.82 5.04
N SER A 17 -18.77 -2.46 5.48
CA SER A 17 -18.53 -1.22 6.23
C SER A 17 -17.42 -0.44 5.52
N PHE A 18 -17.67 0.85 5.28
CA PHE A 18 -16.68 1.76 4.72
C PHE A 18 -15.74 2.26 5.83
N ILE A 19 -14.45 2.31 5.51
CA ILE A 19 -13.38 2.68 6.47
C ILE A 19 -12.51 3.82 5.92
N GLY A 20 -13.11 4.72 5.12
CA GLY A 20 -12.46 5.91 4.57
C GLY A 20 -11.58 5.69 3.34
N LYS A 21 -11.44 4.45 2.89
CA LYS A 21 -10.66 4.08 1.70
C LYS A 21 -11.39 3.02 0.90
N GLY A 22 -11.65 3.30 -0.38
CA GLY A 22 -12.34 2.38 -1.27
C GLY A 22 -12.53 2.95 -2.67
N LEU A 23 -13.09 2.14 -3.56
CA LEU A 23 -13.59 2.60 -4.85
C LEU A 23 -15.04 3.06 -4.65
N TYR A 24 -15.40 4.15 -5.31
CA TYR A 24 -16.76 4.66 -5.29
C TYR A 24 -17.13 5.27 -6.64
N ASP A 25 -18.41 5.18 -6.95
CA ASP A 25 -19.02 5.95 -8.02
C ASP A 25 -19.21 7.37 -7.48
N VAL A 26 -18.52 8.33 -8.11
CA VAL A 26 -18.48 9.72 -7.68
C VAL A 26 -19.88 10.34 -7.71
N ASP A 27 -20.64 10.09 -8.78
CA ASP A 27 -21.94 10.72 -8.99
C ASP A 27 -22.96 10.15 -7.98
N ALA A 28 -22.92 8.83 -7.73
CA ALA A 28 -23.77 8.21 -6.72
C ALA A 28 -23.39 8.67 -5.30
N PHE A 29 -22.10 8.80 -5.01
CA PHE A 29 -21.63 9.27 -3.72
C PHE A 29 -22.08 10.72 -3.46
N GLU A 30 -21.82 11.63 -4.39
CA GLU A 30 -22.21 13.04 -4.27
C GLU A 30 -23.72 13.17 -4.05
N LYS A 31 -24.54 12.47 -4.85
CA LYS A 31 -26.01 12.45 -4.67
C LYS A 31 -26.46 11.90 -3.32
N SER A 32 -25.79 10.89 -2.78
CA SER A 32 -26.16 10.29 -1.49
C SER A 32 -25.80 11.17 -0.29
N MET A 33 -24.81 12.06 -0.45
CA MET A 33 -24.22 12.84 0.64
C MET A 33 -24.65 14.30 0.64
N GLU A 34 -25.10 14.82 -0.50
CA GLU A 34 -25.48 16.22 -0.67
C GLU A 34 -26.53 16.67 0.35
N GLY A 35 -26.21 17.74 1.10
CA GLY A 35 -27.12 18.35 2.09
C GLY A 35 -27.40 17.51 3.35
N ARG A 36 -26.77 16.34 3.52
CA ARG A 36 -27.12 15.40 4.61
C ARG A 36 -26.47 15.69 5.96
N PHE A 37 -25.35 16.42 6.00
CA PHE A 37 -24.58 16.60 7.23
C PHE A 37 -24.58 18.06 7.71
N PRO A 38 -24.58 18.27 9.03
CA PRO A 38 -24.38 19.58 9.61
C PRO A 38 -22.92 20.01 9.43
N GLU A 39 -22.71 21.30 9.15
CA GLU A 39 -21.39 21.86 8.98
C GLU A 39 -20.61 21.84 10.30
N ASN A 40 -19.29 21.56 10.22
CA ASN A 40 -18.36 21.64 11.34
C ASN A 40 -18.63 20.71 12.54
N LEU A 41 -19.38 19.62 12.35
CA LEU A 41 -19.66 18.64 13.42
C LEU A 41 -18.83 17.36 13.33
N ILE A 42 -18.70 16.77 12.14
CA ILE A 42 -18.28 15.37 11.98
C ILE A 42 -16.78 15.29 11.69
N LEU A 43 -16.01 14.81 12.67
CA LEU A 43 -14.55 14.62 12.55
C LEU A 43 -14.17 13.34 11.80
N SER A 44 -14.94 12.27 11.99
CA SER A 44 -14.75 10.98 11.30
C SER A 44 -16.01 10.63 10.54
N HIS A 45 -15.96 10.78 9.22
CA HIS A 45 -17.12 10.56 8.35
C HIS A 45 -17.21 9.11 7.87
N ASP A 46 -16.09 8.39 7.74
CA ASP A 46 -15.96 7.06 7.13
C ASP A 46 -17.15 6.10 7.36
N LEU A 47 -17.50 5.81 8.61
CA LEU A 47 -18.59 4.89 8.90
C LEU A 47 -19.93 5.44 8.43
N LEU A 48 -20.19 6.72 8.69
CA LEU A 48 -21.43 7.39 8.36
C LEU A 48 -21.62 7.50 6.85
N GLU A 49 -20.59 7.87 6.09
CA GLU A 49 -20.68 7.88 4.62
C GLU A 49 -21.00 6.49 4.08
N GLY A 50 -20.41 5.45 4.68
CA GLY A 50 -20.72 4.06 4.35
C GLY A 50 -22.17 3.66 4.61
N CYS A 51 -22.81 4.26 5.62
CA CYS A 51 -24.23 4.05 5.94
C CYS A 51 -25.17 4.74 4.94
N TYR A 52 -24.81 5.93 4.45
CA TYR A 52 -25.60 6.66 3.45
C TYR A 52 -25.41 6.10 2.04
N ALA A 53 -24.16 5.94 1.63
CA ALA A 53 -23.81 5.59 0.26
C ALA A 53 -23.79 4.07 -0.01
N ARG A 54 -23.99 3.25 1.03
CA ARG A 54 -23.99 1.78 1.06
C ARG A 54 -22.73 1.12 0.52
N SER A 55 -22.01 0.42 1.40
CA SER A 55 -20.78 -0.28 1.04
C SER A 55 -20.96 -1.76 0.72
N GLY A 56 -20.20 -2.27 -0.25
CA GLY A 56 -20.00 -3.68 -0.55
C GLY A 56 -18.59 -4.20 -0.18
N LEU A 57 -18.29 -5.44 -0.54
CA LEU A 57 -17.01 -6.08 -0.26
C LEU A 57 -16.34 -6.53 -1.56
N VAL A 58 -15.10 -6.09 -1.79
CA VAL A 58 -14.26 -6.59 -2.88
C VAL A 58 -13.13 -7.43 -2.28
N THR A 59 -13.13 -8.73 -2.52
CA THR A 59 -12.14 -9.66 -1.94
C THR A 59 -10.77 -9.56 -2.61
N ASP A 60 -10.76 -9.25 -3.90
CA ASP A 60 -9.59 -9.38 -4.77
C ASP A 60 -8.65 -8.17 -4.74
N VAL A 61 -9.09 -7.08 -4.11
CA VAL A 61 -8.31 -5.87 -3.89
C VAL A 61 -7.89 -5.76 -2.42
N GLN A 62 -6.60 -5.52 -2.19
CA GLN A 62 -6.04 -5.29 -0.86
C GLN A 62 -5.46 -3.88 -0.78
N PHE A 63 -6.05 -3.05 0.07
CA PHE A 63 -5.48 -1.75 0.42
C PHE A 63 -4.54 -1.93 1.62
N TYR A 64 -3.29 -1.52 1.45
CA TYR A 64 -2.31 -1.50 2.52
C TYR A 64 -2.28 -0.11 3.13
N GLU A 65 -2.57 -0.03 4.42
CA GLU A 65 -2.33 1.17 5.22
C GLU A 65 -1.10 0.94 6.11
N GLU A 66 -0.35 2.02 6.34
CA GLU A 66 0.73 2.00 7.30
C GLU A 66 0.14 1.86 8.71
N PHE A 67 0.59 0.82 9.43
CA PHE A 67 0.25 0.65 10.84
C PHE A 67 1.09 1.63 11.67
N PRO A 68 0.53 2.18 12.77
CA PRO A 68 1.28 3.09 13.65
C PRO A 68 2.56 2.41 14.15
N SER A 69 3.66 3.16 14.18
CA SER A 69 4.98 2.62 14.51
C SER A 69 5.21 2.38 16.01
N GLY A 70 4.29 2.77 16.88
CA GLY A 70 4.41 2.66 18.33
C GLY A 70 3.07 2.86 19.05
N TYR A 71 3.04 2.54 20.34
CA TYR A 71 1.81 2.50 21.15
C TYR A 71 1.15 3.88 21.27
N LEU A 72 1.91 4.92 21.61
CA LEU A 72 1.36 6.28 21.76
C LEU A 72 0.77 6.84 20.45
N LYS A 73 1.32 6.45 19.29
CA LYS A 73 0.75 6.78 17.97
C LYS A 73 -0.62 6.14 17.79
N ASP A 74 -0.70 4.86 18.15
CA ASP A 74 -1.95 4.11 18.09
C ASP A 74 -3.00 4.69 19.05
N ALA A 75 -2.62 4.98 20.30
CA ALA A 75 -3.50 5.60 21.30
C ALA A 75 -4.04 6.96 20.83
N SER A 76 -3.18 7.85 20.32
CA SER A 76 -3.60 9.15 19.76
C SER A 76 -4.54 8.99 18.55
N ARG A 77 -4.26 8.01 17.68
CA ARG A 77 -5.14 7.68 16.55
C ARG A 77 -6.50 7.17 17.03
N ARG A 78 -6.53 6.27 18.01
CA ARG A 78 -7.76 5.72 18.61
C ARG A 78 -8.56 6.80 19.33
N HIS A 79 -7.93 7.68 20.08
CA HIS A 79 -8.58 8.83 20.73
C HIS A 79 -9.34 9.68 19.71
N ARG A 80 -8.71 10.06 18.59
CA ARG A 80 -9.37 10.79 17.51
C ARG A 80 -10.56 10.03 16.91
N TRP A 81 -10.41 8.73 16.70
CA TRP A 81 -11.49 7.88 16.16
C TRP A 81 -12.68 7.81 17.10
N ILE A 82 -12.45 7.59 18.40
CA ILE A 82 -13.50 7.57 19.42
C ILE A 82 -14.22 8.92 19.45
N ARG A 83 -13.51 10.05 19.39
CA ARG A 83 -14.16 11.36 19.29
C ARG A 83 -15.09 11.47 18.08
N GLY A 84 -14.63 10.99 16.92
CA GLY A 84 -15.45 10.95 15.70
C GLY A 84 -16.66 10.01 15.80
N ASP A 85 -16.49 8.84 16.41
CA ASP A 85 -17.59 7.88 16.65
C ASP A 85 -18.66 8.51 17.57
N TRP A 86 -18.27 9.20 18.64
CA TRP A 86 -19.23 9.85 19.54
C TRP A 86 -19.90 11.09 18.94
N GLN A 87 -19.30 11.73 17.94
CA GLN A 87 -19.94 12.83 17.20
C GLN A 87 -21.15 12.40 16.38
N ILE A 88 -21.18 11.14 15.97
CA ILE A 88 -22.31 10.57 15.22
C ILE A 88 -23.35 9.91 16.14
N LEU A 89 -23.23 10.06 17.47
CA LEU A 89 -24.25 9.61 18.44
C LEU A 89 -25.69 10.03 18.06
N PRO A 90 -25.98 11.25 17.55
CA PRO A 90 -27.33 11.64 17.16
C PRO A 90 -27.97 10.72 16.11
N TRP A 91 -27.18 10.01 15.30
CA TRP A 91 -27.67 9.06 14.29
C TRP A 91 -28.15 7.74 14.88
N LEU A 92 -28.11 7.53 16.20
CA LEU A 92 -28.82 6.43 16.86
C LEU A 92 -30.32 6.71 17.06
N PHE A 93 -30.75 7.97 16.98
CA PHE A 93 -32.14 8.36 17.23
C PHE A 93 -32.95 8.44 15.93
N ALA A 94 -34.28 8.51 16.08
CA ALA A 94 -35.22 8.56 14.96
C ALA A 94 -35.11 9.85 14.12
N THR A 95 -34.52 10.92 14.68
CA THR A 95 -34.32 12.20 13.99
C THR A 95 -32.87 12.64 14.07
N VAL A 96 -32.38 13.23 12.99
CA VAL A 96 -30.99 13.71 12.83
C VAL A 96 -31.01 15.13 12.29
N ARG A 97 -29.92 15.89 12.53
CA ARG A 97 -29.80 17.24 12.00
C ARG A 97 -29.12 17.20 10.63
N GLY A 98 -29.80 17.70 9.61
CA GLY A 98 -29.25 17.90 8.27
C GLY A 98 -28.45 19.20 8.14
N LYS A 99 -28.16 19.60 6.90
CA LYS A 99 -27.54 20.89 6.60
C LYS A 99 -28.42 22.05 7.12
N GLY A 100 -27.81 23.06 7.75
CA GLY A 100 -28.54 24.18 8.36
C GLY A 100 -29.19 23.88 9.72
N GLY A 101 -29.04 22.67 10.27
CA GLY A 101 -29.52 22.32 11.61
C GLY A 101 -30.99 21.88 11.68
N VAL A 102 -31.67 21.78 10.54
CA VAL A 102 -33.04 21.27 10.42
C VAL A 102 -33.08 19.80 10.86
N LYS A 103 -34.09 19.43 11.64
CA LYS A 103 -34.31 18.04 12.07
C LYS A 103 -35.08 17.28 10.99
N ASP A 104 -34.46 16.23 10.47
CA ASP A 104 -35.06 15.31 9.52
C ASP A 104 -35.17 13.91 10.12
N LYS A 105 -36.04 13.09 9.53
CA LYS A 105 -36.11 11.65 9.86
C LYS A 105 -34.77 11.00 9.51
N ASN A 106 -34.28 10.16 10.40
CA ASN A 106 -33.01 9.46 10.19
C ASN A 106 -33.12 8.50 9.00
N PRO A 107 -32.34 8.70 7.92
CA PRO A 107 -32.47 7.91 6.70
C PRO A 107 -31.68 6.59 6.76
N ILE A 108 -30.88 6.35 7.80
CA ILE A 108 -30.03 5.17 7.88
C ILE A 108 -30.82 3.96 8.42
N SER A 109 -30.44 2.76 7.97
CA SER A 109 -31.09 1.51 8.39
C SER A 109 -30.84 1.19 9.87
N PHE A 110 -31.70 0.36 10.47
CA PHE A 110 -31.49 -0.18 11.82
C PHE A 110 -30.13 -0.89 11.95
N LEU A 111 -29.72 -1.62 10.91
CA LEU A 111 -28.40 -2.26 10.87
C LEU A 111 -27.25 -1.23 10.93
N SER A 112 -27.42 -0.07 10.29
CA SER A 112 -26.45 1.03 10.36
C SER A 112 -26.41 1.67 11.74
N GLN A 113 -27.57 1.85 12.38
CA GLN A 113 -27.65 2.30 13.78
C GLN A 113 -26.94 1.31 14.71
N TRP A 114 -27.11 0.00 14.50
CA TRP A 114 -26.40 -1.02 15.26
C TRP A 114 -24.88 -0.96 15.07
N LYS A 115 -24.40 -0.71 13.84
CA LYS A 115 -22.96 -0.52 13.57
C LYS A 115 -22.40 0.67 14.36
N ILE A 116 -23.16 1.77 14.47
CA ILE A 116 -22.79 2.95 15.27
C ILE A 116 -22.80 2.59 16.76
N ALA A 117 -23.88 1.95 17.25
CA ALA A 117 -24.02 1.56 18.65
C ALA A 117 -22.90 0.61 19.11
N ASP A 118 -22.53 -0.38 18.29
CA ASP A 118 -21.40 -1.27 18.60
C ASP A 118 -20.07 -0.53 18.65
N ASN A 119 -19.83 0.48 17.79
CA ASN A 119 -18.64 1.31 17.87
C ASN A 119 -18.59 2.11 19.19
N LEU A 120 -19.69 2.74 19.59
CA LEU A 120 -19.77 3.46 20.87
C LEU A 120 -19.55 2.52 22.05
N ARG A 121 -20.25 1.37 22.07
CA ARG A 121 -20.11 0.35 23.12
C ARG A 121 -18.66 -0.12 23.26
N ARG A 122 -17.94 -0.37 22.16
CA ARG A 122 -16.52 -0.79 22.20
C ARG A 122 -15.63 0.20 22.94
N SER A 123 -15.88 1.51 22.80
CA SER A 123 -15.10 2.53 23.51
C SER A 123 -15.42 2.62 25.01
N LEU A 124 -16.57 2.10 25.46
CA LEU A 124 -16.94 1.99 26.86
C LEU A 124 -16.37 0.75 27.55
N VAL A 125 -15.91 -0.25 26.79
CA VAL A 125 -15.39 -1.50 27.37
C VAL A 125 -14.18 -1.25 28.29
N PRO A 126 -13.10 -0.55 27.88
CA PRO A 126 -11.96 -0.33 28.76
C PRO A 126 -12.30 0.34 30.11
N PRO A 127 -13.03 1.48 30.15
CA PRO A 127 -13.39 2.08 31.44
C PRO A 127 -14.32 1.20 32.27
N ALA A 128 -15.28 0.49 31.65
CA ALA A 128 -16.13 -0.45 32.37
C ALA A 128 -15.33 -1.62 32.97
N THR A 129 -14.34 -2.14 32.26
CA THR A 129 -13.48 -3.21 32.77
C THR A 129 -12.63 -2.75 33.95
N VAL A 130 -12.06 -1.55 33.91
CA VAL A 130 -11.33 -0.98 35.07
C VAL A 130 -12.28 -0.84 36.26
N LEU A 131 -13.47 -0.29 36.06
CA LEU A 131 -14.46 -0.16 37.14
C LEU A 131 -14.86 -1.50 37.73
N LEU A 132 -15.02 -2.55 36.91
CA LEU A 132 -15.32 -3.90 37.38
C LEU A 132 -14.18 -4.50 38.22
N PHE A 133 -12.92 -4.29 37.85
CA PHE A 133 -11.79 -4.69 38.69
C PHE A 133 -11.84 -3.97 40.04
N LEU A 134 -11.96 -2.63 40.02
CA LEU A 134 -11.97 -1.81 41.24
C LEU A 134 -13.16 -2.14 42.15
N SER A 135 -14.36 -2.31 41.59
CA SER A 135 -15.53 -2.69 42.37
C SER A 135 -15.36 -4.06 43.00
N GLY A 136 -14.80 -5.02 42.26
CA GLY A 136 -14.64 -6.35 42.84
C GLY A 136 -13.57 -6.42 43.91
N TRP A 137 -12.50 -5.63 43.82
CA TRP A 137 -11.52 -5.50 44.90
C TRP A 137 -12.10 -4.85 46.16
N ALA A 138 -13.05 -3.92 45.98
CA ALA A 138 -13.72 -3.26 47.09
C ALA A 138 -14.79 -4.14 47.78
N PHE A 139 -15.53 -4.95 47.01
CA PHE A 139 -16.70 -5.67 47.51
C PHE A 139 -16.50 -7.18 47.72
N PHE A 140 -15.54 -7.83 47.04
CA PHE A 140 -15.33 -9.27 47.16
C PHE A 140 -13.99 -9.58 47.83
N GLN A 141 -14.05 -10.35 48.92
CA GLN A 141 -12.88 -10.91 49.58
C GLN A 141 -12.95 -12.45 49.53
N PRO A 142 -11.87 -13.16 49.17
CA PRO A 142 -10.56 -12.61 48.82
C PRO A 142 -10.53 -12.04 47.39
N SER A 143 -9.94 -10.85 47.22
CA SER A 143 -9.97 -10.10 45.95
C SER A 143 -9.27 -10.80 44.77
N TRP A 144 -8.39 -11.78 45.04
CA TRP A 144 -7.68 -12.52 43.99
C TRP A 144 -8.63 -13.40 43.16
N LEU A 145 -9.71 -13.93 43.75
CA LEU A 145 -10.70 -14.75 43.03
C LEU A 145 -11.39 -13.93 41.96
N TRP A 146 -11.75 -12.69 42.28
CA TRP A 146 -12.34 -11.76 41.32
C TRP A 146 -11.36 -11.39 40.20
N SER A 147 -10.12 -11.07 40.57
CA SER A 147 -9.04 -10.79 39.61
C SER A 147 -8.83 -11.96 38.66
N ALA A 148 -8.74 -13.19 39.17
CA ALA A 148 -8.56 -14.40 38.37
C ALA A 148 -9.76 -14.64 37.45
N PHE A 149 -10.99 -14.52 37.97
CA PHE A 149 -12.21 -14.65 37.18
C PHE A 149 -12.24 -13.65 36.02
N MET A 150 -11.95 -12.38 36.26
CA MET A 150 -11.91 -11.34 35.22
C MET A 150 -10.85 -11.62 34.17
N ILE A 151 -9.63 -12.04 34.57
CA ILE A 151 -8.57 -12.40 33.63
C ILE A 151 -8.99 -13.58 32.75
N VAL A 152 -9.56 -14.63 33.36
CA VAL A 152 -10.06 -15.81 32.62
C VAL A 152 -11.20 -15.41 31.68
N PHE A 153 -12.15 -14.60 32.15
CA PHE A 153 -13.28 -14.14 31.35
C PHE A 153 -12.84 -13.31 30.14
N LEU A 154 -11.92 -12.37 30.32
CA LEU A 154 -11.37 -11.56 29.23
C LEU A 154 -10.50 -12.39 28.26
N GLY A 155 -9.80 -13.41 28.79
CA GLY A 155 -8.97 -14.33 28.02
C GLY A 155 -9.75 -15.45 27.33
N PHE A 156 -10.99 -15.71 27.76
CA PHE A 156 -11.82 -16.82 27.29
C PHE A 156 -11.90 -16.92 25.77
N PRO A 157 -12.08 -15.82 24.99
CA PRO A 157 -12.18 -15.91 23.54
C PRO A 157 -10.92 -16.48 22.84
N LEU A 158 -9.75 -16.49 23.49
CA LEU A 158 -8.53 -17.08 22.95
C LEU A 158 -8.69 -18.59 22.70
N VAL A 159 -9.37 -19.29 23.60
CA VAL A 159 -9.52 -20.76 23.56
C VAL A 159 -10.36 -21.22 22.36
N PRO A 160 -11.64 -20.80 22.19
CA PRO A 160 -12.46 -21.27 21.07
C PRO A 160 -11.94 -20.74 19.73
N MET A 161 -11.31 -19.55 19.68
CA MET A 161 -10.73 -19.06 18.43
C MET A 161 -9.51 -19.88 18.00
N SER A 162 -8.61 -20.20 18.92
CA SER A 162 -7.45 -21.03 18.60
C SER A 162 -7.84 -22.48 18.31
N LEU A 163 -8.85 -23.02 19.00
CA LEU A 163 -9.40 -24.34 18.67
C LEU A 163 -10.04 -24.35 17.28
N ALA A 164 -10.84 -23.34 16.93
CA ALA A 164 -11.43 -23.23 15.61
C ALA A 164 -10.37 -23.11 14.51
N GLU A 165 -9.27 -22.38 14.76
CA GLU A 165 -8.13 -22.28 13.83
C GLU A 165 -7.40 -23.62 13.69
N ALA A 166 -7.24 -24.36 14.79
CA ALA A 166 -6.63 -25.69 14.78
C ALA A 166 -7.47 -26.69 13.97
N LEU A 167 -8.79 -26.71 14.17
CA LEU A 167 -9.72 -27.62 13.50
C LEU A 167 -9.90 -27.29 12.00
N ARG A 168 -9.83 -26.01 11.61
CA ARG A 168 -10.00 -25.56 10.22
C ARG A 168 -8.68 -25.64 9.44
N LYS A 169 -8.14 -26.85 9.28
CA LYS A 169 -6.95 -27.10 8.45
C LYS A 169 -7.27 -26.87 6.96
N PRO A 170 -6.53 -25.99 6.25
CA PRO A 170 -6.62 -25.89 4.79
C PRO A 170 -6.13 -27.17 4.12
N GLY A 171 -6.81 -27.60 3.04
CA GLY A 171 -6.46 -28.82 2.28
C GLY A 171 -5.00 -28.83 1.79
N ASP A 172 -4.53 -27.67 1.33
CA ASP A 172 -3.23 -27.51 0.64
C ASP A 172 -2.00 -27.43 1.56
N LEU A 173 -2.17 -27.52 2.88
CA LEU A 173 -1.08 -27.38 3.85
C LEU A 173 -0.74 -28.70 4.53
N SER A 174 0.56 -28.94 4.73
CA SER A 174 1.02 -30.04 5.60
C SER A 174 0.57 -29.80 7.05
N VAL A 175 0.33 -30.87 7.80
CA VAL A 175 -0.07 -30.79 9.23
C VAL A 175 0.98 -30.03 10.05
N LYS A 176 2.28 -30.27 9.79
CA LYS A 176 3.38 -29.57 10.46
C LYS A 176 3.33 -28.05 10.22
N THR A 177 3.10 -27.63 8.97
CA THR A 177 3.00 -26.20 8.62
C THR A 177 1.75 -25.56 9.22
N HIS A 178 0.62 -26.28 9.22
CA HIS A 178 -0.63 -25.82 9.83
C HIS A 178 -0.49 -25.62 11.34
N LEU A 179 0.03 -26.63 12.05
CA LEU A 179 0.23 -26.54 13.51
C LEU A 179 1.22 -25.43 13.88
N GLY A 180 2.30 -25.26 13.10
CA GLY A 180 3.22 -24.14 13.27
C GLY A 180 2.56 -22.77 13.06
N ALA A 181 1.62 -22.66 12.13
CA ALA A 181 0.84 -21.43 11.91
C ALA A 181 -0.12 -21.17 13.08
N VAL A 182 -0.86 -22.18 13.53
CA VAL A 182 -1.77 -22.10 14.69
C VAL A 182 -1.01 -21.68 15.94
N LEU A 183 0.15 -22.29 16.22
CA LEU A 183 0.99 -21.91 17.37
C LEU A 183 1.50 -20.47 17.25
N SER A 184 1.87 -20.03 16.04
CA SER A 184 2.25 -18.64 15.79
C SER A 184 1.10 -17.67 16.03
N SER A 185 -0.12 -18.03 15.63
CA SER A 185 -1.33 -17.25 15.86
C SER A 185 -1.68 -17.18 17.34
N LEU A 186 -1.67 -18.32 18.05
CA LEU A 186 -1.88 -18.40 19.49
C LEU A 186 -0.88 -17.51 20.24
N LYS A 187 0.43 -17.64 19.96
CA LYS A 187 1.45 -16.79 20.57
C LYS A 187 1.16 -15.30 20.38
N LYS A 188 0.78 -14.88 19.17
CA LYS A 188 0.44 -13.47 18.89
C LYS A 188 -0.80 -13.00 19.65
N ASN A 189 -1.84 -13.82 19.70
CA ASN A 189 -3.08 -13.47 20.39
C ASN A 189 -2.87 -13.42 21.91
N THR A 190 -2.09 -14.34 22.47
CA THR A 190 -1.71 -14.31 23.89
C THR A 190 -0.89 -13.06 24.24
N VAL A 191 0.11 -12.71 23.42
CA VAL A 191 0.88 -11.47 23.61
C VAL A 191 -0.03 -10.24 23.55
N ARG A 192 -0.99 -10.20 22.61
CA ARG A 192 -1.97 -9.11 22.49
C ARG A 192 -2.88 -9.02 23.72
N PHE A 193 -3.30 -10.16 24.27
CA PHE A 193 -4.10 -10.22 25.50
C PHE A 193 -3.35 -9.62 26.69
N PHE A 194 -2.09 -10.02 26.92
CA PHE A 194 -1.30 -9.44 28.01
C PHE A 194 -1.08 -7.93 27.83
N PHE A 195 -0.79 -7.46 26.61
CA PHE A 195 -0.72 -6.02 26.37
C PHE A 195 -2.05 -5.29 26.62
N SER A 196 -3.19 -5.93 26.34
CA SER A 196 -4.50 -5.35 26.64
C SER A 196 -4.73 -5.17 28.14
N LEU A 197 -4.18 -6.07 28.99
CA LEU A 197 -4.21 -5.93 30.45
C LEU A 197 -3.25 -4.84 30.94
N ILE A 198 -2.01 -4.83 30.43
CA ILE A 198 -0.98 -3.84 30.81
C ILE A 198 -1.45 -2.41 30.52
N PHE A 199 -2.05 -2.19 29.34
CA PHE A 199 -2.49 -0.87 28.91
C PHE A 199 -3.92 -0.52 29.30
N LEU A 200 -4.64 -1.41 29.99
CA LEU A 200 -6.08 -1.27 30.26
C LEU A 200 -6.44 0.08 30.90
N LEU A 201 -5.66 0.51 31.91
CA LEU A 201 -5.89 1.80 32.57
C LEU A 201 -5.64 3.00 31.65
N ASN A 202 -4.58 2.97 30.83
CA ASN A 202 -4.37 3.99 29.80
C ASN A 202 -5.53 4.03 28.80
N GLU A 203 -6.01 2.85 28.37
CA GLU A 203 -7.16 2.74 27.48
C GLU A 203 -8.42 3.34 28.10
N ALA A 204 -8.69 3.06 29.38
CA ALA A 204 -9.79 3.68 30.10
C ALA A 204 -9.68 5.21 30.14
N PHE A 205 -8.49 5.76 30.40
CA PHE A 205 -8.31 7.21 30.47
C PHE A 205 -8.52 7.90 29.13
N TYR A 206 -7.86 7.47 28.05
CA TYR A 206 -8.02 8.17 26.77
C TYR A 206 -9.41 7.93 26.17
N CYS A 207 -10.05 6.77 26.40
CA CYS A 207 -11.44 6.54 26.02
C CYS A 207 -12.36 7.51 26.78
N SER A 208 -12.19 7.63 28.09
CA SER A 208 -13.02 8.53 28.92
C SER A 208 -12.83 10.00 28.54
N ASP A 209 -11.59 10.48 28.34
CA ASP A 209 -11.36 11.85 27.86
C ASP A 209 -11.99 12.05 26.48
N ALA A 210 -11.82 11.12 25.53
CA ALA A 210 -12.42 11.25 24.20
C ALA A 210 -13.95 11.36 24.27
N ILE A 211 -14.60 10.54 25.11
CA ILE A 211 -16.05 10.53 25.30
C ILE A 211 -16.52 11.82 25.95
N LEU A 212 -16.01 12.13 27.15
CA LEU A 212 -16.44 13.28 27.95
C LEU A 212 -16.17 14.60 27.21
N ARG A 213 -15.00 14.75 26.59
CA ARG A 213 -14.65 15.93 25.79
C ARG A 213 -15.58 16.10 24.60
N THR A 214 -15.96 15.01 23.95
CA THR A 214 -16.86 15.05 22.79
C THR A 214 -18.28 15.42 23.20
N LEU A 215 -18.81 14.78 24.25
CA LEU A 215 -20.12 15.11 24.81
C LEU A 215 -20.18 16.57 25.27
N TRP A 216 -19.16 17.04 26.00
CA TRP A 216 -19.05 18.43 26.41
C TRP A 216 -19.04 19.39 25.21
N ARG A 217 -18.25 19.09 24.17
CA ARG A 217 -18.18 19.94 22.96
C ARG A 217 -19.46 19.92 22.15
N MET A 218 -20.15 18.79 22.09
CA MET A 218 -21.39 18.68 21.32
C MET A 218 -22.58 19.31 22.02
N PHE A 219 -22.73 19.11 23.33
CA PHE A 219 -23.93 19.53 24.05
C PHE A 219 -23.79 20.89 24.72
N ILE A 220 -22.58 21.25 25.16
CA ILE A 220 -22.35 22.43 25.99
C ILE A 220 -21.52 23.48 25.26
N SER A 221 -20.26 23.21 24.94
CA SER A 221 -19.36 24.29 24.46
C SER A 221 -19.55 24.67 23.00
N ARG A 222 -19.99 23.74 22.13
CA ARG A 222 -20.14 23.90 20.68
C ARG A 222 -18.89 24.42 19.95
N ARG A 223 -17.71 24.36 20.59
CA ARG A 223 -16.43 24.89 20.09
C ARG A 223 -15.44 23.77 19.79
N ARG A 224 -14.57 23.98 18.80
CA ARG A 224 -13.45 23.08 18.46
C ARG A 224 -13.88 21.63 18.17
N LEU A 225 -15.02 21.44 17.50
CA LEU A 225 -15.55 20.12 17.15
C LEU A 225 -14.66 19.37 16.14
N LEU A 226 -13.99 20.09 15.24
CA LEU A 226 -13.07 19.52 14.25
C LEU A 226 -11.59 19.56 14.65
N GLU A 227 -11.29 19.78 15.94
CA GLU A 227 -9.90 19.85 16.39
C GLU A 227 -9.19 18.49 16.19
N TRP A 228 -8.21 18.49 15.30
CA TRP A 228 -7.35 17.35 15.03
C TRP A 228 -5.91 17.80 14.84
N ARG A 229 -4.98 16.90 15.16
CA ARG A 229 -3.56 17.05 14.79
C ARG A 229 -3.29 16.16 13.60
N THR A 230 -2.49 16.64 12.65
CA THR A 230 -2.13 15.81 11.50
C THR A 230 -1.27 14.63 11.94
N PHE A 231 -1.36 13.52 11.21
CA PHE A 231 -0.57 12.32 11.49
C PHE A 231 0.93 12.65 11.56
N ARG A 232 1.43 13.50 10.65
CA ARG A 232 2.85 13.88 10.57
C ARG A 232 3.31 14.77 11.73
N GLU A 233 2.47 15.69 12.20
CA GLU A 233 2.78 16.48 13.41
C GLU A 233 2.82 15.59 14.64
N ALA A 234 1.87 14.66 14.78
CA ALA A 234 1.90 13.69 15.88
C ALA A 234 3.13 12.76 15.86
N GLU A 235 3.72 12.50 14.68
CA GLU A 235 4.95 11.72 14.56
C GLU A 235 6.21 12.46 15.03
N ALA A 236 6.28 13.78 14.84
CA ALA A 236 7.48 14.57 15.17
C ALA A 236 7.70 14.74 16.69
N PHE A 237 6.63 14.63 17.49
CA PHE A 237 6.66 14.90 18.94
C PHE A 237 6.85 13.66 19.80
N LEU A 238 7.10 12.48 19.22
CA LEU A 238 7.11 11.26 20.01
C LEU A 238 8.48 10.96 20.62
N PRO A 239 8.51 10.67 21.93
CA PRO A 239 9.75 10.53 22.66
C PRO A 239 10.46 9.21 22.34
N ASN A 240 11.71 9.30 21.87
CA ASN A 240 12.61 8.16 21.70
C ASN A 240 13.32 7.76 23.01
N ARG A 241 12.86 8.25 24.17
CA ARG A 241 13.47 7.98 25.49
C ARG A 241 12.40 7.59 26.50
N VAL A 242 12.76 6.73 27.45
CA VAL A 242 11.90 6.28 28.55
C VAL A 242 11.26 7.47 29.27
N LEU A 243 12.07 8.46 29.65
CA LEU A 243 11.61 9.66 30.36
C LEU A 243 10.52 10.42 29.59
N GLY A 244 10.63 10.50 28.27
CA GLY A 244 9.60 11.16 27.47
C GLY A 244 8.32 10.34 27.39
N CYS A 245 8.40 9.01 27.38
CA CYS A 245 7.22 8.13 27.46
C CYS A 245 6.51 8.29 28.80
N CYS A 246 7.24 8.33 29.92
CA CYS A 246 6.68 8.60 31.25
C CYS A 246 6.03 9.98 31.33
N LYS A 247 6.64 11.02 30.72
CA LYS A 247 6.02 12.36 30.62
C LYS A 247 4.74 12.39 29.78
N SER A 248 4.61 11.46 28.82
CA SER A 248 3.45 11.37 27.94
C SER A 248 2.31 10.53 28.53
N MET A 249 2.59 9.72 29.55
CA MET A 249 1.65 8.85 30.26
C MET A 249 1.78 9.04 31.79
N PRO A 250 1.49 10.25 32.33
CA PRO A 250 1.65 10.51 33.76
C PRO A 250 0.43 10.07 34.59
N LEU A 251 -0.75 9.94 33.96
CA LEU A 251 -2.00 9.67 34.69
C LEU A 251 -2.05 8.24 35.23
N GLU A 252 -1.48 7.28 34.51
CA GLU A 252 -1.52 5.87 34.84
C GLU A 252 -0.67 5.53 36.06
N PRO A 253 0.60 5.95 36.16
CA PRO A 253 1.39 5.71 37.36
C PRO A 253 0.83 6.43 38.58
N VAL A 254 0.37 7.68 38.42
CA VAL A 254 -0.20 8.47 39.52
C VAL A 254 -1.49 7.83 40.04
N ALA A 255 -2.41 7.46 39.16
CA ALA A 255 -3.65 6.80 39.56
C ALA A 255 -3.39 5.42 40.18
N SER A 256 -2.45 4.64 39.61
CA SER A 256 -2.10 3.33 40.16
C SER A 256 -1.49 3.45 41.55
N ALA A 257 -0.58 4.41 41.77
CA ALA A 257 0.00 4.66 43.09
C ALA A 257 -1.07 5.10 44.11
N ALA A 258 -1.96 6.02 43.73
CA ALA A 258 -3.05 6.45 44.59
C ALA A 258 -4.00 5.29 44.96
N MET A 259 -4.32 4.43 43.99
CA MET A 259 -5.12 3.22 44.22
C MET A 259 -4.41 2.25 45.16
N ILE A 260 -3.13 1.94 44.93
CA ILE A 260 -2.34 1.07 45.82
C ILE A 260 -2.36 1.59 47.26
N CYS A 261 -2.06 2.88 47.46
CA CYS A 261 -2.09 3.50 48.78
C CYS A 261 -3.48 3.40 49.42
N GLY A 262 -4.54 3.72 48.68
CA GLY A 262 -5.91 3.64 49.18
C GLY A 262 -6.32 2.22 49.57
N PHE A 263 -6.09 1.24 48.69
CA PHE A 263 -6.46 -0.16 48.96
C PHE A 263 -5.69 -0.74 50.15
N LEU A 264 -4.39 -0.46 50.28
CA LEU A 264 -3.59 -0.92 51.42
C LEU A 264 -4.01 -0.27 52.75
N MET A 265 -4.48 0.98 52.73
CA MET A 265 -4.93 1.69 53.94
C MET A 265 -6.34 1.30 54.38
N PHE A 266 -7.26 1.07 53.43
CA PHE A 266 -8.69 0.95 53.72
C PHE A 266 -9.24 -0.47 53.63
N LEU A 267 -8.55 -1.41 52.99
CA LEU A 267 -9.05 -2.77 52.75
C LEU A 267 -8.09 -3.83 53.33
N PRO A 268 -8.30 -4.26 54.60
CA PRO A 268 -7.53 -5.35 55.18
C PRO A 268 -7.85 -6.64 54.44
N GLY A 269 -6.89 -7.14 53.65
CA GLY A 269 -7.08 -8.30 52.76
C GLY A 269 -6.72 -8.05 51.30
N PHE A 270 -6.27 -6.84 50.93
CA PHE A 270 -5.79 -6.55 49.58
C PHE A 270 -4.64 -7.50 49.17
N ASP A 271 -4.87 -8.26 48.11
CA ASP A 271 -4.05 -9.41 47.75
C ASP A 271 -2.92 -9.09 46.74
N GLY A 272 -1.95 -10.01 46.64
CA GLY A 272 -0.79 -9.86 45.75
C GLY A 272 -1.11 -9.86 44.25
N LEU A 273 -2.15 -10.55 43.79
CA LEU A 273 -2.56 -10.55 42.38
C LEU A 273 -3.17 -9.19 41.98
N SER A 274 -3.98 -8.60 42.86
CA SER A 274 -4.53 -7.26 42.65
C SER A 274 -3.43 -6.19 42.68
N LEU A 275 -2.44 -6.33 43.57
CA LEU A 275 -1.24 -5.48 43.57
C LEU A 275 -0.42 -5.65 42.29
N LEU A 276 -0.27 -6.87 41.78
CA LEU A 276 0.42 -7.13 40.51
C LEU A 276 -0.27 -6.41 39.34
N LEU A 277 -1.61 -6.45 39.26
CA LEU A 277 -2.37 -5.74 38.22
C LEU A 277 -2.17 -4.21 38.31
N LEU A 278 -2.22 -3.63 39.51
CA LEU A 278 -1.90 -2.22 39.72
C LEU A 278 -0.45 -1.89 39.34
N GLY A 279 0.48 -2.81 39.63
CA GLY A 279 1.88 -2.70 39.21
C GLY A 279 2.05 -2.71 37.68
N LEU A 280 1.29 -3.55 36.96
CA LEU A 280 1.29 -3.54 35.50
C LEU A 280 0.82 -2.19 34.93
N TRP A 281 -0.19 -1.58 35.53
CA TRP A 281 -0.68 -0.27 35.12
C TRP A 281 0.33 0.84 35.44
N PHE A 282 0.97 0.76 36.61
CA PHE A 282 2.03 1.68 37.02
C PHE A 282 3.23 1.66 36.07
N PHE A 283 3.69 0.46 35.67
CA PHE A 283 4.82 0.30 34.76
C PHE A 283 4.43 0.30 33.27
N SER A 284 3.17 0.59 32.94
CA SER A 284 2.70 0.64 31.55
C SER A 284 3.49 1.60 30.65
N PRO A 285 4.02 2.77 31.11
CA PRO A 285 4.86 3.62 30.26
C PRO A 285 6.18 2.94 29.83
N LEU A 286 6.75 2.08 30.66
CA LEU A 286 7.96 1.31 30.31
C LEU A 286 7.64 0.27 29.23
N ALA A 287 6.51 -0.42 29.37
CA ALA A 287 6.03 -1.36 28.35
C ALA A 287 5.73 -0.65 27.01
N ALA A 288 5.11 0.54 27.06
CA ALA A 288 4.87 1.36 25.88
C ALA A 288 6.18 1.73 25.17
N TYR A 289 7.21 2.12 25.92
CA TYR A 289 8.54 2.40 25.38
C TYR A 289 9.18 1.16 24.75
N ALA A 290 9.16 0.02 25.43
CA ALA A 290 9.80 -1.21 24.97
C ALA A 290 9.19 -1.72 23.64
N VAL A 291 7.85 -1.69 23.52
CA VAL A 291 7.15 -2.13 22.30
C VAL A 291 7.28 -1.13 21.16
N SER A 292 7.49 0.15 21.47
CA SER A 292 7.59 1.21 20.45
C SER A 292 8.99 1.35 19.85
N GLN A 293 9.95 0.53 20.26
CA GLN A 293 11.30 0.57 19.69
C GLN A 293 11.30 0.13 18.23
N PRO A 294 11.99 0.87 17.33
CA PRO A 294 12.11 0.46 15.95
C PRO A 294 12.84 -0.88 15.88
N ALA A 295 12.20 -1.89 15.28
CA ALA A 295 12.87 -3.15 15.03
C ALA A 295 14.14 -2.88 14.20
N PRO A 296 15.30 -3.43 14.61
CA PRO A 296 16.54 -3.22 13.88
C PRO A 296 16.35 -3.65 12.43
N PRO A 297 16.91 -2.90 11.45
CA PRO A 297 16.81 -3.29 10.06
C PRO A 297 17.37 -4.70 9.93
N ARG A 298 16.54 -5.65 9.47
CA ARG A 298 16.98 -7.03 9.24
C ARG A 298 18.06 -6.99 8.16
N LYS A 299 19.32 -7.07 8.59
CA LYS A 299 20.47 -7.22 7.69
C LYS A 299 20.30 -8.56 6.99
N ILE A 300 19.99 -8.52 5.69
CA ILE A 300 20.02 -9.72 4.86
C ILE A 300 21.49 -9.92 4.53
N LEU A 301 22.14 -10.84 5.24
CA LEU A 301 23.47 -11.29 4.88
C LEU A 301 23.29 -12.25 3.70
N LEU A 302 23.73 -11.80 2.52
CA LEU A 302 23.75 -12.65 1.33
C LEU A 302 25.03 -13.49 1.38
N SER A 303 24.92 -14.78 1.04
CA SER A 303 26.12 -15.61 0.88
C SER A 303 26.91 -15.18 -0.36
N GLY A 304 28.21 -15.53 -0.42
CA GLY A 304 29.04 -15.24 -1.60
C GLY A 304 28.43 -15.75 -2.91
N GLY A 305 27.88 -16.98 -2.89
CA GLY A 305 27.17 -17.54 -4.04
C GLY A 305 25.91 -16.77 -4.44
N GLN A 306 25.14 -16.24 -3.47
CA GLN A 306 23.99 -15.39 -3.76
C GLN A 306 24.38 -14.05 -4.36
N ILE A 307 25.49 -13.46 -3.89
CA ILE A 307 26.03 -12.22 -4.44
C ILE A 307 26.48 -12.45 -5.89
N SER A 308 27.28 -13.49 -6.13
CA SER A 308 27.73 -13.85 -7.48
C SER A 308 26.56 -14.07 -8.45
N PHE A 309 25.56 -14.84 -8.03
CA PHE A 309 24.33 -15.04 -8.83
C PHE A 309 23.64 -13.72 -9.20
N LEU A 310 23.46 -12.80 -8.24
CA LEU A 310 22.80 -11.53 -8.48
C LEU A 310 23.62 -10.60 -9.38
N ARG A 311 24.95 -10.64 -9.26
CA ARG A 311 25.88 -9.87 -10.10
C ARG A 311 25.90 -10.40 -11.53
N ASN A 312 25.99 -11.72 -11.72
CA ASN A 312 25.89 -12.33 -13.05
C ASN A 312 24.52 -12.01 -13.70
N LEU A 313 23.43 -12.07 -12.93
CA LEU A 313 22.11 -11.67 -13.42
C LEU A 313 22.06 -10.19 -13.82
N ALA A 314 22.68 -9.30 -13.04
CA ALA A 314 22.75 -7.88 -13.36
C ALA A 314 23.55 -7.62 -14.65
N ARG A 315 24.71 -8.27 -14.83
CA ARG A 315 25.51 -8.15 -16.06
C ARG A 315 24.80 -8.71 -17.29
N ARG A 316 24.10 -9.84 -17.18
CA ARG A 316 23.23 -10.38 -18.25
C ARG A 316 22.07 -9.42 -18.56
N THR A 317 21.48 -8.79 -17.54
CA THR A 317 20.40 -7.79 -17.73
C THR A 317 20.94 -6.52 -18.41
N TRP A 318 22.14 -6.08 -18.06
CA TRP A 318 22.79 -4.93 -18.71
C TRP A 318 23.00 -5.15 -20.22
N ALA A 319 23.27 -6.39 -20.64
CA ALA A 319 23.46 -6.73 -22.05
C ALA A 319 22.26 -6.32 -22.93
N PHE A 320 21.05 -6.26 -22.38
CA PHE A 320 19.88 -5.71 -23.09
C PHE A 320 20.12 -4.24 -23.50
N PHE A 321 20.52 -3.38 -22.56
CA PHE A 321 20.74 -1.96 -22.85
C PHE A 321 21.99 -1.74 -23.70
N GLU A 322 23.00 -2.59 -23.52
CA GLU A 322 24.22 -2.60 -24.33
C GLU A 322 23.91 -2.88 -25.81
N ASN A 323 23.07 -3.88 -26.08
CA ASN A 323 22.76 -4.31 -27.45
C ASN A 323 21.66 -3.49 -28.13
N PHE A 324 20.67 -2.99 -27.39
CA PHE A 324 19.49 -2.37 -27.98
C PHE A 324 19.42 -0.84 -27.84
N VAL A 325 20.22 -0.23 -26.97
CA VAL A 325 20.28 1.23 -26.85
C VAL A 325 21.54 1.71 -27.56
N THR A 326 21.37 1.88 -28.87
CA THR A 326 22.44 2.21 -29.81
C THR A 326 22.09 3.46 -30.61
N GLU A 327 23.02 3.90 -31.46
CA GLU A 327 22.79 5.04 -32.36
C GLU A 327 21.63 4.83 -33.33
N LYS A 328 21.41 3.59 -33.80
CA LYS A 328 20.28 3.26 -34.70
C LYS A 328 18.93 3.61 -34.10
N ASP A 329 18.79 3.42 -32.78
CA ASP A 329 17.58 3.68 -32.00
C ASP A 329 17.63 5.05 -31.29
N HIS A 330 18.50 5.96 -31.76
CA HIS A 330 18.72 7.28 -31.17
C HIS A 330 19.01 7.24 -29.66
N TRP A 331 19.72 6.20 -29.20
CA TRP A 331 20.02 5.99 -27.79
C TRP A 331 18.77 5.89 -26.89
N LEU A 332 17.62 5.50 -27.47
CA LEU A 332 16.38 5.23 -26.77
C LEU A 332 16.19 3.70 -26.62
N PRO A 333 15.66 3.23 -25.48
CA PRO A 333 15.40 1.81 -25.29
C PRO A 333 14.12 1.37 -26.02
N PRO A 334 14.09 0.19 -26.65
CA PRO A 334 12.86 -0.40 -27.15
C PRO A 334 11.93 -0.79 -26.00
N ASP A 335 10.65 -0.96 -26.30
CA ASP A 335 9.63 -1.32 -25.31
C ASP A 335 9.77 -2.77 -24.86
N ASN A 336 10.08 -3.65 -25.81
CA ASN A 336 10.37 -5.05 -25.55
C ASN A 336 11.24 -5.65 -26.65
N PHE A 337 11.98 -6.68 -26.25
CA PHE A 337 12.63 -7.63 -27.14
C PHE A 337 11.96 -8.99 -26.93
N GLN A 338 11.61 -9.66 -28.02
CA GLN A 338 10.99 -10.97 -28.00
C GLN A 338 11.88 -11.95 -28.77
N GLU A 339 12.36 -12.98 -28.09
CA GLU A 339 13.20 -14.03 -28.72
C GLU A 339 12.34 -15.12 -29.36
N GLN A 340 11.27 -15.53 -28.68
CA GLN A 340 10.35 -16.57 -29.12
C GLN A 340 8.94 -16.02 -29.34
N PRO A 341 8.21 -16.43 -30.39
CA PRO A 341 8.58 -17.44 -31.39
C PRO A 341 9.49 -16.93 -32.51
N VAL A 342 9.61 -15.60 -32.65
CA VAL A 342 10.45 -14.95 -33.65
C VAL A 342 11.18 -13.81 -32.97
N VAL A 343 12.46 -13.65 -33.30
CA VAL A 343 13.30 -12.53 -32.85
C VAL A 343 12.72 -11.22 -33.38
N ALA A 344 12.16 -10.40 -32.49
CA ALA A 344 11.55 -9.12 -32.83
C ALA A 344 11.86 -8.07 -31.76
N VAL A 345 12.32 -6.90 -32.22
CA VAL A 345 12.52 -5.71 -31.40
C VAL A 345 11.34 -4.77 -31.64
N ALA A 346 10.65 -4.36 -30.57
CA ALA A 346 9.64 -3.32 -30.67
C ALA A 346 10.32 -1.96 -30.62
N HIS A 347 10.61 -1.39 -31.79
CA HIS A 347 11.22 -0.06 -32.00
C HIS A 347 10.30 1.09 -31.59
N ARG A 348 9.82 1.05 -30.35
CA ARG A 348 9.04 2.11 -29.72
C ARG A 348 9.48 2.29 -28.28
N THR A 349 9.39 3.51 -27.76
CA THR A 349 9.76 3.82 -26.38
C THR A 349 8.70 4.66 -25.68
N SER A 350 8.76 4.69 -24.35
CA SER A 350 7.89 5.50 -23.50
C SER A 350 8.72 6.32 -22.52
N PRO A 351 8.19 7.43 -21.95
CA PRO A 351 8.91 8.23 -20.96
C PRO A 351 9.44 7.39 -19.77
N THR A 352 8.69 6.35 -19.36
CA THR A 352 9.17 5.42 -18.33
C THR A 352 10.38 4.62 -18.79
N ASN A 353 10.35 4.06 -20.00
CA ASN A 353 11.45 3.23 -20.51
C ASN A 353 12.72 4.07 -20.66
N ILE A 354 12.60 5.30 -21.17
CA ILE A 354 13.70 6.26 -21.26
C ILE A 354 14.33 6.49 -19.88
N GLY A 355 13.51 6.82 -18.88
CA GLY A 355 14.01 7.03 -17.51
C GLY A 355 14.68 5.78 -16.92
N LEU A 356 14.18 4.58 -17.22
CA LEU A 356 14.80 3.33 -16.80
C LEU A 356 16.16 3.09 -17.48
N SER A 357 16.29 3.40 -18.77
CA SER A 357 17.56 3.28 -19.50
C SER A 357 18.61 4.25 -18.94
N LEU A 358 18.23 5.49 -18.64
CA LEU A 358 19.12 6.46 -17.99
C LEU A 358 19.65 5.94 -16.64
N LEU A 359 18.78 5.33 -15.83
CA LEU A 359 19.20 4.72 -14.57
C LEU A 359 19.97 3.42 -14.76
N ALA A 360 19.72 2.67 -15.84
CA ALA A 360 20.50 1.50 -16.19
C ALA A 360 21.95 1.89 -16.56
N ASN A 361 22.16 3.00 -17.29
CA ASN A 361 23.50 3.54 -17.55
C ASN A 361 24.23 3.87 -16.23
N LEU A 362 23.57 4.57 -15.31
CA LEU A 362 24.14 4.87 -13.99
C LEU A 362 24.45 3.60 -13.18
N THR A 363 23.54 2.62 -13.21
CA THR A 363 23.70 1.34 -12.51
C THR A 363 24.85 0.51 -13.10
N ALA A 364 25.03 0.53 -14.42
CA ALA A 364 26.14 -0.14 -15.08
C ALA A 364 27.49 0.46 -14.68
N TYR A 365 27.57 1.78 -14.51
CA TYR A 365 28.73 2.43 -13.91
C TYR A 365 28.96 1.98 -12.47
N ASP A 366 27.90 1.91 -11.64
CA ASP A 366 27.99 1.45 -10.25
C ASP A 366 28.48 0.01 -10.09
N PHE A 367 28.16 -0.87 -11.04
CA PHE A 367 28.66 -2.25 -11.08
C PHE A 367 30.04 -2.39 -11.73
N GLY A 368 30.57 -1.32 -12.35
CA GLY A 368 31.83 -1.34 -13.07
C GLY A 368 31.76 -1.99 -14.46
N TYR A 369 30.56 -2.09 -15.06
CA TYR A 369 30.36 -2.64 -16.41
C TYR A 369 30.74 -1.64 -17.50
N ILE A 370 30.58 -0.34 -17.24
CA ILE A 370 31.01 0.73 -18.15
C ILE A 370 31.83 1.78 -17.39
N SER A 371 32.70 2.48 -18.13
CA SER A 371 33.49 3.58 -17.57
C SER A 371 32.62 4.83 -17.30
N MET A 372 33.13 5.73 -16.47
CA MET A 372 32.50 7.02 -16.21
C MET A 372 32.24 7.79 -17.52
N GLY A 373 33.22 7.86 -18.41
CA GLY A 373 33.09 8.54 -19.71
C GLY A 373 32.02 7.91 -20.61
N MET A 374 31.92 6.58 -20.63
CA MET A 374 30.90 5.90 -21.42
C MET A 374 29.49 6.14 -20.87
N MET A 375 29.34 6.20 -19.55
CA MET A 375 28.06 6.55 -18.91
C MET A 375 27.62 7.97 -19.29
N PHE A 376 28.52 8.95 -19.22
CA PHE A 376 28.23 10.33 -19.65
C PHE A 376 27.86 10.39 -21.13
N ASN A 377 28.67 9.80 -22.01
CA ASN A 377 28.42 9.81 -23.45
C ASN A 377 27.02 9.23 -23.80
N ARG A 378 26.65 8.08 -23.22
CA ARG A 378 25.32 7.48 -23.45
C ARG A 378 24.19 8.36 -22.91
N THR A 379 24.42 9.01 -21.77
CA THR A 379 23.45 9.89 -21.13
C THR A 379 23.23 11.17 -21.94
N GLU A 380 24.30 11.85 -22.36
CA GLU A 380 24.25 13.04 -23.21
C GLU A 380 23.51 12.76 -24.52
N LYS A 381 23.89 11.71 -25.25
CA LYS A 381 23.21 11.33 -26.50
C LYS A 381 21.72 11.04 -26.31
N THR A 382 21.33 10.49 -25.16
CA THR A 382 19.91 10.32 -24.82
C THR A 382 19.22 11.68 -24.63
N PHE A 383 19.85 12.61 -23.91
CA PHE A 383 19.29 13.96 -23.70
C PHE A 383 19.22 14.79 -24.99
N ASP A 384 20.21 14.68 -25.86
CA ASP A 384 20.21 15.31 -27.18
C ASP A 384 19.04 14.82 -28.02
N THR A 385 18.75 13.52 -27.96
CA THR A 385 17.58 12.92 -28.60
C THR A 385 16.28 13.45 -27.98
N LEU A 386 16.19 13.48 -26.64
CA LEU A 386 15.03 14.03 -25.94
C LEU A 386 14.75 15.50 -26.28
N ASN A 387 15.78 16.28 -26.63
CA ASN A 387 15.63 17.67 -27.05
C ASN A 387 14.96 17.80 -28.42
N GLN A 388 15.17 16.83 -29.31
CA GLN A 388 14.62 16.80 -30.68
C GLN A 388 13.18 16.26 -30.75
N MET A 389 12.78 15.44 -29.78
CA MET A 389 11.46 14.80 -29.77
C MET A 389 10.30 15.80 -29.59
N GLU A 390 9.22 15.58 -30.36
CA GLU A 390 7.99 16.38 -30.26
C GLU A 390 7.37 16.27 -28.86
N LYS A 391 6.93 17.40 -28.28
CA LYS A 391 6.33 17.47 -26.95
C LYS A 391 5.01 18.22 -26.99
N PHE A 392 4.05 17.80 -26.19
CA PHE A 392 2.83 18.57 -25.96
C PHE A 392 2.95 19.36 -24.65
N ARG A 393 3.07 20.70 -24.76
CA ARG A 393 3.18 21.62 -23.60
C ARG A 393 4.29 21.21 -22.62
N GLY A 394 5.43 20.76 -23.15
CA GLY A 394 6.58 20.30 -22.37
C GLY A 394 6.48 18.85 -21.87
N HIS A 395 5.36 18.16 -22.09
CA HIS A 395 5.24 16.73 -21.80
C HIS A 395 5.57 15.89 -23.03
N PHE A 396 6.27 14.78 -22.80
CA PHE A 396 6.43 13.74 -23.80
C PHE A 396 5.12 12.97 -24.00
N TYR A 397 4.83 12.59 -25.24
CA TYR A 397 3.79 11.63 -25.57
C TYR A 397 4.12 10.25 -25.01
N ASN A 398 3.11 9.37 -24.93
CA ASN A 398 3.31 8.07 -24.33
C ASN A 398 4.21 7.15 -25.16
N TRP A 399 4.18 7.27 -26.48
CA TRP A 399 4.89 6.39 -27.39
C TRP A 399 5.61 7.18 -28.48
N TYR A 400 6.86 6.80 -28.73
CA TYR A 400 7.66 7.27 -29.85
C TYR A 400 8.28 6.09 -30.55
N ASP A 401 8.43 6.17 -31.85
CA ASP A 401 9.24 5.25 -32.64
C ASP A 401 10.73 5.56 -32.40
N THR A 402 11.56 4.56 -32.09
CA THR A 402 12.97 4.77 -31.72
C THR A 402 13.88 5.02 -32.93
N GLU A 403 13.48 4.59 -34.12
CA GLU A 403 14.26 4.77 -35.34
C GLU A 403 13.94 6.09 -36.06
N THR A 404 12.73 6.64 -35.85
CA THR A 404 12.28 7.85 -36.57
C THR A 404 11.99 9.05 -35.66
N LEU A 405 11.99 8.86 -34.34
CA LEU A 405 11.61 9.85 -33.31
C LEU A 405 10.18 10.39 -33.42
N LYS A 406 9.35 9.82 -34.30
CA LYS A 406 7.96 10.25 -34.48
C LYS A 406 7.10 9.76 -33.32
N ALA A 407 6.23 10.64 -32.82
CA ALA A 407 5.22 10.24 -31.85
C ALA A 407 4.23 9.27 -32.51
N LEU A 408 3.87 8.20 -31.79
CA LEU A 408 3.02 7.13 -32.30
C LEU A 408 1.56 7.34 -31.91
N GLU A 409 0.65 7.18 -32.87
CA GLU A 409 -0.79 7.27 -32.65
C GLU A 409 -1.32 6.07 -31.85
N PRO A 410 -2.33 6.26 -30.95
CA PRO A 410 -2.97 7.52 -30.62
C PRO A 410 -2.08 8.43 -29.77
N LEU A 411 -2.03 9.71 -30.09
CA LEU A 411 -1.29 10.70 -29.29
C LEU A 411 -1.99 10.98 -27.96
N TYR A 412 -1.34 10.63 -26.86
CA TYR A 412 -1.78 11.01 -25.51
C TYR A 412 -0.62 11.20 -24.55
N ILE A 413 -0.87 11.92 -23.46
CA ILE A 413 0.06 12.08 -22.35
C ILE A 413 -0.35 11.15 -21.22
N SER A 414 0.59 10.32 -20.77
CA SER A 414 0.45 9.53 -19.56
C SER A 414 1.04 10.30 -18.38
N SER A 415 0.17 10.70 -17.44
CA SER A 415 0.62 11.31 -16.18
C SER A 415 1.44 10.32 -15.33
N VAL A 416 1.27 9.02 -15.53
CA VAL A 416 2.02 7.98 -14.84
C VAL A 416 3.44 7.90 -15.40
N ASP A 417 3.60 7.82 -16.72
CA ASP A 417 4.92 7.71 -17.34
C ASP A 417 5.71 9.02 -17.22
N SER A 418 5.04 10.17 -17.32
CA SER A 418 5.65 11.47 -16.99
C SER A 418 6.14 11.50 -15.54
N GLY A 419 5.35 10.99 -14.59
CA GLY A 419 5.73 10.91 -13.18
C GLY A 419 6.92 9.98 -12.94
N ASN A 420 6.96 8.83 -13.61
CA ASN A 420 8.08 7.89 -13.53
C ASN A 420 9.36 8.50 -14.10
N LEU A 421 9.30 9.13 -15.29
CA LEU A 421 10.44 9.81 -15.88
C LEU A 421 10.98 10.91 -14.95
N ALA A 422 10.11 11.78 -14.45
CA ALA A 422 10.51 12.81 -13.48
C ALA A 422 11.17 12.19 -12.24
N GLY A 423 10.64 11.07 -11.77
CA GLY A 423 11.21 10.35 -10.65
C GLY A 423 12.60 9.76 -10.94
N HIS A 424 12.79 9.18 -12.12
CA HIS A 424 14.07 8.65 -12.56
C HIS A 424 15.12 9.76 -12.73
N LEU A 425 14.72 10.92 -13.28
CA LEU A 425 15.62 12.07 -13.43
C LEU A 425 16.10 12.63 -12.09
N LEU A 426 15.28 12.56 -11.03
CA LEU A 426 15.72 12.92 -9.68
C LEU A 426 16.80 11.97 -9.15
N VAL A 427 16.66 10.65 -9.39
CA VAL A 427 17.69 9.67 -9.01
C VAL A 427 18.96 9.89 -9.83
N LEU A 428 18.83 10.07 -11.14
CA LEU A 428 19.96 10.34 -12.04
C LEU A 428 20.73 11.57 -11.57
N ARG A 429 20.04 12.68 -11.27
CA ARG A 429 20.66 13.90 -10.73
C ARG A 429 21.47 13.63 -9.46
N SER A 430 20.91 12.85 -8.53
CA SER A 430 21.63 12.49 -7.30
C SER A 430 22.87 11.65 -7.59
N GLY A 431 22.78 10.66 -8.49
CA GLY A 431 23.93 9.85 -8.89
C GLY A 431 25.03 10.67 -9.57
N LEU A 432 24.66 11.54 -10.52
CA LEU A 432 25.60 12.44 -11.18
C LEU A 432 26.26 13.41 -10.19
N ALA A 433 25.53 13.89 -9.19
CA ALA A 433 26.09 14.76 -8.16
C ALA A 433 27.08 14.02 -7.25
N GLU A 434 26.82 12.76 -6.91
CA GLU A 434 27.73 11.92 -6.13
C GLU A 434 29.05 11.68 -6.88
N MET A 435 28.97 11.45 -8.19
CA MET A 435 30.13 11.17 -9.04
C MET A 435 31.15 12.32 -9.07
N MET A 436 30.74 13.57 -8.83
CA MET A 436 31.67 14.70 -8.73
C MET A 436 32.73 14.52 -7.63
N SER A 437 32.43 13.69 -6.62
CA SER A 437 33.35 13.37 -5.52
C SER A 437 34.10 12.04 -5.67
N GLN A 438 33.84 11.30 -6.75
CA GLN A 438 34.43 9.98 -6.99
C GLN A 438 35.67 10.07 -7.88
N LYS A 439 36.57 9.08 -7.76
CA LYS A 439 37.70 8.94 -8.68
C LYS A 439 37.20 8.57 -10.07
N ILE A 440 37.82 9.15 -11.11
CA ILE A 440 37.50 8.86 -12.52
C ILE A 440 37.62 7.35 -12.83
N VAL A 441 38.66 6.71 -12.29
CA VAL A 441 38.87 5.26 -12.37
C VAL A 441 38.57 4.66 -11.00
N SER A 442 37.55 3.81 -10.94
CA SER A 442 37.09 3.14 -9.73
C SER A 442 37.58 1.70 -9.70
N PRO A 443 38.04 1.17 -8.54
CA PRO A 443 38.37 -0.26 -8.38
C PRO A 443 37.21 -1.20 -8.74
N LYS A 444 35.96 -0.71 -8.71
CA LYS A 444 34.76 -1.47 -9.09
C LYS A 444 34.82 -2.05 -10.50
N ILE A 445 35.64 -1.50 -11.39
CA ILE A 445 35.86 -2.03 -12.75
C ILE A 445 36.34 -3.49 -12.68
N PHE A 446 37.17 -3.86 -11.70
CA PHE A 446 37.64 -5.23 -11.54
C PHE A 446 36.52 -6.18 -11.11
N ASP A 447 35.58 -5.71 -10.29
CA ASP A 447 34.39 -6.49 -9.95
C ASP A 447 33.51 -6.72 -11.19
N GLY A 448 33.31 -5.68 -12.00
CA GLY A 448 32.54 -5.77 -13.25
C GLY A 448 33.19 -6.68 -14.30
N LEU A 449 34.53 -6.66 -14.38
CA LEU A 449 35.30 -7.57 -15.21
C LEU A 449 35.15 -9.02 -14.72
N THR A 450 35.21 -9.23 -13.42
CA THR A 450 35.01 -10.55 -12.81
C THR A 450 33.62 -11.11 -13.14
N ASP A 451 32.56 -10.29 -13.04
CA ASP A 451 31.21 -10.71 -13.45
C ASP A 451 31.14 -11.10 -14.92
N THR A 452 31.82 -10.35 -15.79
CA THR A 452 31.85 -10.61 -17.24
C THR A 452 32.60 -11.89 -17.54
N LEU A 453 33.75 -12.14 -16.87
CA LEU A 453 34.51 -13.38 -16.99
C LEU A 453 33.74 -14.59 -16.47
N ASN A 454 32.98 -14.44 -15.38
CA ASN A 454 32.13 -15.50 -14.86
C ASN A 454 31.05 -15.90 -15.87
N ILE A 455 30.38 -14.93 -16.49
CA ILE A 455 29.40 -15.22 -17.54
C ILE A 455 30.06 -15.88 -18.75
N LEU A 456 31.23 -15.38 -19.18
CA LEU A 456 31.96 -15.98 -20.29
C LEU A 456 32.30 -17.45 -20.00
N ARG A 457 32.76 -17.74 -18.77
CA ARG A 457 33.07 -19.11 -18.33
C ARG A 457 31.82 -20.00 -18.32
N GLU A 458 30.69 -19.50 -17.82
CA GLU A 458 29.41 -20.20 -17.84
C GLU A 458 28.99 -20.51 -19.29
N SER A 459 29.01 -19.52 -20.18
CA SER A 459 28.63 -19.69 -21.59
C SER A 459 29.57 -20.61 -22.37
N ALA A 460 30.88 -20.58 -22.09
CA ALA A 460 31.84 -21.52 -22.69
C ALA A 460 31.54 -22.97 -22.27
N GLY A 461 31.24 -23.19 -20.98
CA GLY A 461 30.85 -24.51 -20.49
C GLY A 461 29.56 -25.03 -21.13
N GLU A 462 28.54 -24.16 -21.28
CA GLU A 462 27.29 -24.52 -21.98
C GLU A 462 27.52 -24.90 -23.45
N ILE A 463 28.46 -24.24 -24.15
CA ILE A 463 28.81 -24.58 -25.54
C ILE A 463 29.50 -25.95 -25.60
N GLU A 464 30.46 -26.22 -24.72
CA GLU A 464 31.14 -27.53 -24.67
C GLU A 464 30.18 -28.67 -24.35
N GLU A 465 29.23 -28.46 -23.42
CA GLU A 465 28.23 -29.46 -23.05
C GLU A 465 27.25 -29.71 -24.20
N ASN A 466 26.80 -28.66 -24.90
CA ASN A 466 25.96 -28.78 -26.09
C ASN A 466 26.70 -29.44 -27.26
N GLN A 467 28.00 -29.21 -27.42
CA GLN A 467 28.82 -29.90 -28.42
C GLN A 467 28.99 -31.39 -28.07
N LYS A 468 29.25 -31.74 -26.81
CA LYS A 468 29.33 -33.15 -26.36
C LYS A 468 27.98 -33.86 -26.49
N GLY A 469 26.87 -33.20 -26.16
CA GLY A 469 25.52 -33.71 -26.35
C GLY A 469 25.12 -33.84 -27.83
N GLY A 470 25.56 -32.91 -28.68
CA GLY A 470 25.36 -32.95 -30.13
C GLY A 470 26.16 -34.07 -30.81
N VAL A 471 27.38 -34.36 -30.35
CA VAL A 471 28.20 -35.49 -30.83
C VAL A 471 27.62 -36.83 -30.37
N ALA A 472 27.13 -36.94 -29.13
CA ALA A 472 26.42 -38.13 -28.66
C ALA A 472 25.08 -38.35 -29.41
N GLY A 473 24.35 -37.27 -29.72
CA GLY A 473 23.14 -37.32 -30.55
C GLY A 473 23.41 -37.67 -32.01
N ALA A 474 24.54 -37.22 -32.59
CA ALA A 474 24.96 -37.57 -33.95
C ALA A 474 25.46 -39.03 -34.05
N LEU A 475 26.09 -39.56 -33.00
CA LEU A 475 26.48 -40.98 -32.91
C LEU A 475 25.26 -41.91 -32.72
N LEU A 476 24.19 -41.44 -32.08
CA LEU A 476 22.93 -42.18 -31.96
C LEU A 476 22.01 -42.00 -33.19
N GLY A 477 22.13 -40.90 -33.94
CA GLY A 477 21.34 -40.60 -35.13
C GLY A 477 21.84 -41.23 -36.44
N ALA A 478 23.04 -41.84 -36.45
CA ALA A 478 23.56 -42.58 -37.60
C ALA A 478 23.05 -44.03 -37.69
N GLY A 479 22.18 -44.46 -36.76
CA GLY A 479 21.61 -45.82 -36.70
C GLY A 479 20.16 -45.98 -37.16
N GLU A 480 19.42 -44.90 -37.46
CA GLU A 480 17.99 -45.01 -37.79
C GLU A 480 17.63 -44.19 -39.04
N SER A 481 17.88 -44.79 -40.21
CA SER A 481 17.14 -44.49 -41.43
C SER A 481 15.72 -45.07 -41.32
N GLY A 482 14.70 -44.22 -41.12
CA GLY A 482 13.31 -44.66 -41.16
C GLY A 482 12.25 -43.56 -40.99
N ASN A 483 11.55 -43.25 -42.07
CA ASN A 483 10.23 -42.59 -42.15
C ASN A 483 10.09 -41.08 -41.88
N PHE A 484 10.27 -40.31 -42.96
CA PHE A 484 9.64 -39.00 -43.15
C PHE A 484 8.15 -39.15 -43.50
N ARG A 485 7.24 -38.49 -42.75
CA ARG A 485 5.85 -38.26 -43.17
C ARG A 485 5.48 -36.78 -43.11
N LYS A 486 5.25 -36.19 -44.29
CA LYS A 486 4.77 -34.82 -44.57
C LYS A 486 3.38 -34.54 -43.99
N LYS A 487 3.12 -33.27 -43.63
CA LYS A 487 1.82 -32.53 -43.70
C LYS A 487 2.15 -31.04 -43.46
N SER A 488 2.05 -30.06 -44.37
CA SER A 488 1.06 -29.60 -45.37
C SER A 488 0.66 -28.16 -45.02
N ASN A 489 1.15 -27.20 -45.80
CA ASN A 489 0.77 -25.77 -45.80
C ASN A 489 -0.48 -25.55 -46.67
N HIS A 490 -1.33 -24.57 -46.33
CA HIS A 490 -2.11 -23.75 -47.29
C HIS A 490 -2.62 -22.41 -46.66
N PRO A 491 -2.98 -21.37 -47.46
CA PRO A 491 -2.71 -19.95 -47.14
C PRO A 491 -3.89 -18.92 -47.27
N ARG A 492 -3.76 -17.76 -46.57
CA ARG A 492 -4.26 -16.35 -46.86
C ARG A 492 -5.81 -16.13 -47.02
N PRO A 493 -6.41 -14.89 -47.17
CA PRO A 493 -5.88 -13.51 -47.37
C PRO A 493 -6.61 -12.25 -46.72
N ALA A 494 -5.90 -11.10 -46.70
CA ALA A 494 -6.22 -9.71 -47.16
C ALA A 494 -7.27 -8.70 -46.57
N CYS A 495 -6.88 -7.40 -46.74
CA CYS A 495 -7.65 -6.14 -46.98
C CYS A 495 -8.12 -5.29 -45.76
N ARG A 496 -8.21 -3.94 -45.77
CA ARG A 496 -7.65 -2.78 -46.53
C ARG A 496 -8.25 -1.47 -45.93
N LYS A 497 -7.49 -0.35 -45.95
CA LYS A 497 -7.87 1.10 -46.11
C LYS A 497 -8.71 1.88 -45.06
N SER A 498 -8.17 3.05 -44.66
CA SER A 498 -8.67 4.46 -44.87
C SER A 498 -8.29 5.35 -43.67
N THR A 499 -7.50 6.44 -43.73
CA THR A 499 -7.53 7.79 -44.38
C THR A 499 -8.48 8.86 -43.78
N ARG A 500 -7.85 9.95 -43.25
CA ARG A 500 -8.15 11.41 -43.34
C ARG A 500 -8.75 12.22 -42.14
N PHE A 501 -7.95 13.22 -41.73
CA PHE A 501 -8.19 14.70 -41.62
C PHE A 501 -8.38 15.46 -40.27
N CYS A 502 -7.51 16.49 -40.13
CA CYS A 502 -7.56 17.85 -39.52
C CYS A 502 -7.93 18.06 -38.04
N ALA A 503 -7.05 18.66 -37.21
CA ALA A 503 -6.68 20.10 -37.08
C ALA A 503 -7.87 20.95 -36.61
N SER A 504 -7.84 21.78 -35.56
CA SER A 504 -6.79 22.65 -35.00
C SER A 504 -7.31 23.24 -33.66
N SER A 505 -6.43 23.76 -32.80
CA SER A 505 -6.52 25.11 -32.18
C SER A 505 -5.67 25.25 -30.91
N ARG A 506 -5.18 26.48 -30.72
CA ARG A 506 -4.00 26.93 -29.98
C ARG A 506 -4.36 27.57 -28.61
N PRO A 507 -3.39 28.04 -27.79
CA PRO A 507 -3.37 27.85 -26.34
C PRO A 507 -3.53 29.15 -25.53
N ILE A 508 -3.66 29.02 -24.20
CA ILE A 508 -3.25 30.05 -23.23
C ILE A 508 -2.50 29.38 -22.07
N PHE A 509 -1.42 30.02 -21.63
CA PHE A 509 -0.37 29.51 -20.73
C PHE A 509 -0.46 30.14 -19.32
N GLN A 510 0.14 29.43 -18.35
CA GLN A 510 0.81 29.94 -17.14
C GLN A 510 0.00 30.50 -15.95
N LYS A 511 0.03 29.76 -14.82
CA LYS A 511 0.69 30.13 -13.53
C LYS A 511 0.10 29.31 -12.36
N SER A 512 0.94 28.46 -11.75
CA SER A 512 1.06 28.24 -10.28
C SER A 512 1.52 26.81 -9.95
N PHE A 513 2.83 26.64 -9.73
CA PHE A 513 3.35 25.49 -8.97
C PHE A 513 3.13 25.78 -7.48
N ARG A 514 2.17 25.06 -6.87
CA ARG A 514 2.09 24.84 -5.42
C ARG A 514 1.97 23.33 -5.19
N PRO A 515 2.54 22.78 -4.11
CA PRO A 515 2.48 21.34 -3.85
C PRO A 515 1.02 20.92 -3.68
N TRP A 516 0.55 20.01 -4.54
CA TRP A 516 -0.84 19.55 -4.53
C TRP A 516 -1.15 18.74 -3.25
N PRO A 517 -2.24 19.06 -2.53
CA PRO A 517 -2.78 18.21 -1.48
C PRO A 517 -3.29 16.89 -2.06
N ARG A 518 -3.17 15.80 -1.31
CA ARG A 518 -3.56 14.43 -1.74
C ARG A 518 -5.07 14.21 -1.98
N SER A 519 -5.91 15.24 -2.00
CA SER A 519 -7.37 15.10 -2.01
C SER A 519 -8.03 15.08 -3.40
N VAL A 520 -7.30 15.17 -4.52
CA VAL A 520 -7.93 15.11 -5.85
C VAL A 520 -7.13 14.22 -6.81
N MET A 521 -7.47 12.93 -6.83
CA MET A 521 -7.24 12.04 -7.97
C MET A 521 -8.59 11.41 -8.37
N LYS A 522 -9.48 12.20 -9.00
CA LYS A 522 -10.66 11.65 -9.68
C LYS A 522 -10.20 11.07 -11.03
N LYS A 523 -10.15 9.73 -11.16
CA LYS A 523 -10.10 9.05 -12.46
C LYS A 523 -11.52 8.61 -12.83
N ARG A 524 -12.12 9.29 -13.79
CA ARG A 524 -13.33 8.84 -14.50
C ARG A 524 -12.94 7.63 -15.36
N LYS A 525 -13.48 6.45 -15.09
CA LYS A 525 -13.42 5.30 -16.01
C LYS A 525 -14.73 4.53 -15.95
N SER A 526 -15.57 4.77 -16.94
CA SER A 526 -16.70 3.94 -17.34
C SER A 526 -16.17 2.75 -18.15
N GLY A 527 -16.42 1.52 -17.69
CA GLY A 527 -16.12 0.28 -18.42
C GLY A 527 -15.35 -0.77 -17.59
N PRO A 528 -15.73 -2.06 -17.62
CA PRO A 528 -15.16 -3.08 -16.73
C PRO A 528 -13.80 -3.55 -17.27
N GLY A 529 -12.72 -2.94 -16.79
CA GLY A 529 -11.35 -3.38 -17.04
C GLY A 529 -10.76 -4.07 -15.81
N LEU A 530 -10.43 -5.36 -15.93
CA LEU A 530 -9.74 -6.15 -14.91
C LEU A 530 -8.49 -5.44 -14.35
N LEU A 531 -8.49 -5.19 -13.03
CA LEU A 531 -7.31 -4.74 -12.27
C LEU A 531 -6.43 -5.94 -11.90
N ASN A 532 -5.77 -6.54 -12.88
CA ASN A 532 -4.61 -7.39 -12.62
C ASN A 532 -3.38 -6.47 -12.44
N GLY A 533 -3.01 -6.21 -11.19
CA GLY A 533 -1.79 -5.48 -10.86
C GLY A 533 -0.56 -6.30 -11.21
N ASN A 534 -0.03 -6.10 -12.43
CA ASN A 534 1.21 -6.74 -12.86
C ASN A 534 2.37 -6.28 -11.97
N ALA A 535 3.29 -7.19 -11.61
CA ALA A 535 4.45 -6.87 -10.76
C ALA A 535 5.26 -5.65 -11.29
N THR A 536 5.19 -5.41 -12.60
CA THR A 536 5.78 -4.28 -13.34
C THR A 536 5.29 -2.91 -12.88
N ILE A 537 4.01 -2.77 -12.49
CA ILE A 537 3.43 -1.51 -11.98
C ILE A 537 4.15 -1.06 -10.70
N PHE A 538 4.57 -2.04 -9.88
CA PHE A 538 5.29 -1.76 -8.64
C PHE A 538 6.72 -1.30 -8.89
N TRP A 539 7.44 -1.85 -9.87
CA TRP A 539 8.83 -1.45 -10.14
C TRP A 539 8.92 -0.02 -10.67
N LYS A 540 8.08 0.34 -11.65
CA LYS A 540 8.09 1.65 -12.33
C LYS A 540 7.87 2.84 -11.38
N THR A 541 7.14 2.64 -10.28
CA THR A 541 6.83 3.70 -9.29
C THR A 541 7.74 3.68 -8.05
N CYS A 542 8.57 2.64 -7.84
CA CYS A 542 9.22 2.36 -6.55
C CYS A 542 10.69 2.76 -6.42
N LEU A 543 11.32 3.32 -7.46
CA LEU A 543 12.75 3.67 -7.42
C LEU A 543 13.10 4.80 -6.42
N LEU A 544 12.11 5.58 -5.96
CA LEU A 544 12.33 6.76 -5.12
C LEU A 544 11.94 6.65 -3.63
N SER A 545 11.36 5.54 -3.15
CA SER A 545 10.74 5.53 -1.80
C SER A 545 11.25 4.40 -0.88
N ARG A 546 11.78 4.74 0.29
CA ARG A 546 12.02 3.80 1.42
C ARG A 546 10.76 3.32 2.18
N PRO A 547 9.66 4.09 2.34
CA PRO A 547 8.56 3.73 3.27
C PRO A 547 7.74 2.48 2.91
N GLY A 548 7.71 2.03 1.66
CA GLY A 548 6.85 0.90 1.24
C GLY A 548 7.38 -0.50 1.55
N PHE A 549 8.54 -0.66 2.20
CA PHE A 549 9.26 -1.94 2.28
C PHE A 549 8.47 -3.11 2.86
N ARG A 550 7.51 -2.85 3.77
CA ARG A 550 6.69 -3.88 4.43
C ARG A 550 5.50 -4.36 3.60
N SER A 551 4.79 -3.47 2.87
CA SER A 551 3.74 -3.89 1.93
C SER A 551 4.34 -4.62 0.72
N ARG A 552 5.54 -4.22 0.29
CA ARG A 552 6.34 -4.84 -0.79
C ARG A 552 6.65 -6.31 -0.56
N ARG A 553 7.02 -6.71 0.67
CA ARG A 553 7.30 -8.12 0.99
C ARG A 553 6.05 -8.99 0.95
N LYS A 554 4.90 -8.46 1.35
CA LYS A 554 3.62 -9.20 1.39
C LYS A 554 3.02 -9.43 0.00
N CYS A 555 3.06 -8.44 -0.89
CA CYS A 555 2.64 -8.63 -2.29
C CYS A 555 3.55 -9.61 -3.05
N ARG A 556 4.87 -9.54 -2.84
CA ARG A 556 5.82 -10.54 -3.41
C ARG A 556 5.57 -11.95 -2.86
N ALA A 557 5.24 -12.06 -1.57
CA ALA A 557 4.87 -13.35 -0.97
C ALA A 557 3.54 -13.89 -1.54
N CYS A 558 2.54 -13.03 -1.79
CA CYS A 558 1.30 -13.42 -2.47
C CYS A 558 1.53 -13.86 -3.92
N GLY A 559 2.37 -13.15 -4.68
CA GLY A 559 2.75 -13.57 -6.04
C GLY A 559 3.45 -14.94 -6.06
N ARG A 560 4.36 -15.19 -5.10
CA ARG A 560 5.01 -16.50 -4.94
C ARG A 560 4.04 -17.59 -4.47
N ALA A 561 3.08 -17.27 -3.61
CA ALA A 561 2.05 -18.22 -3.17
C ALA A 561 1.14 -18.62 -4.34
N ARG A 562 0.76 -17.66 -5.19
CA ARG A 562 -0.07 -17.88 -6.38
C ARG A 562 0.65 -18.67 -7.47
N ALA A 563 1.96 -18.46 -7.65
CA ALA A 563 2.79 -19.26 -8.56
C ALA A 563 2.98 -20.71 -8.07
N ARG A 564 2.85 -20.96 -6.76
CA ARG A 564 2.90 -22.32 -6.17
C ARG A 564 1.57 -23.05 -6.23
N SER A 565 0.43 -22.34 -6.24
CA SER A 565 -0.88 -22.93 -6.49
C SER A 565 -1.07 -23.14 -8.00
N ARG A 566 -0.61 -24.29 -8.53
CA ARG A 566 -0.93 -24.73 -9.89
C ARG A 566 -2.43 -25.00 -10.00
N THR A 567 -3.24 -24.00 -10.38
CA THR A 567 -4.60 -24.22 -10.87
C THR A 567 -4.66 -23.79 -12.33
N GLY A 568 -4.32 -24.73 -13.21
CA GLY A 568 -4.60 -24.66 -14.64
C GLY A 568 -6.06 -25.01 -14.90
N GLY A 569 -6.75 -24.20 -15.68
CA GLY A 569 -8.11 -24.45 -16.12
C GLY A 569 -8.83 -23.16 -16.53
N TRP A 570 -8.76 -22.82 -17.82
CA TRP A 570 -9.65 -21.84 -18.46
C TRP A 570 -10.14 -22.44 -19.78
N PRO A 571 -11.46 -22.64 -20.00
CA PRO A 571 -12.02 -22.68 -21.34
C PRO A 571 -12.31 -21.25 -21.82
N GLY A 572 -12.16 -21.04 -23.12
CA GLY A 572 -11.94 -19.73 -23.74
C GLY A 572 -13.12 -18.78 -23.83
N CYS A 573 -12.80 -17.54 -24.24
CA CYS A 573 -13.62 -16.75 -25.15
C CYS A 573 -12.77 -15.64 -25.76
N ALA A 574 -12.73 -15.64 -27.09
CA ALA A 574 -12.09 -14.64 -27.93
C ALA A 574 -13.04 -13.46 -28.21
N THR A 575 -12.43 -12.31 -28.52
CA THR A 575 -12.97 -11.20 -29.34
C THR A 575 -14.12 -10.36 -28.76
N LEU A 576 -13.86 -9.07 -28.55
CA LEU A 576 -14.72 -7.96 -28.98
C LEU A 576 -13.96 -6.62 -28.87
N CYS A 577 -13.50 -6.13 -30.03
CA CYS A 577 -13.27 -4.72 -30.30
C CYS A 577 -14.62 -4.06 -30.65
N GLY A 578 -14.84 -2.81 -30.24
CA GLY A 578 -16.01 -2.03 -30.67
C GLY A 578 -16.24 -0.75 -29.88
N VAL A 579 -15.67 0.35 -30.38
CA VAL A 579 -16.25 1.70 -30.62
C VAL A 579 -17.36 2.20 -29.67
N TRP A 580 -17.25 3.44 -29.15
CA TRP A 580 -18.29 4.49 -29.22
C TRP A 580 -17.76 5.87 -28.82
N MET A 581 -17.75 6.79 -29.79
CA MET A 581 -17.76 8.25 -29.65
C MET A 581 -19.21 8.72 -29.83
N LYS A 582 -19.74 9.53 -28.89
CA LYS A 582 -20.66 10.67 -29.11
C LYS A 582 -21.41 11.03 -27.81
N SER A 583 -21.22 12.24 -27.32
CA SER A 583 -22.33 13.10 -26.86
C SER A 583 -21.92 14.57 -26.94
N ARG A 584 -22.83 15.36 -27.52
CA ARG A 584 -22.75 16.79 -27.85
C ARG A 584 -22.64 17.68 -26.60
N PRO A 585 -22.17 18.94 -26.73
CA PRO A 585 -22.23 19.91 -25.64
C PRO A 585 -23.67 20.38 -25.43
N SER A 586 -24.18 20.30 -24.20
CA SER A 586 -25.38 21.04 -23.81
C SER A 586 -24.96 22.42 -23.32
N GLU A 587 -25.33 23.44 -24.09
CA GLU A 587 -25.46 24.81 -23.61
C GLU A 587 -26.40 24.84 -22.40
N LYS A 588 -25.91 25.35 -21.27
CA LYS A 588 -26.63 26.23 -20.34
C LYS A 588 -25.72 26.48 -19.15
N TRP A 589 -25.30 27.73 -19.00
CA TRP A 589 -25.09 28.52 -17.78
C TRP A 589 -24.13 29.66 -18.14
N ARG A 590 -24.70 30.64 -18.86
CA ARG A 590 -24.25 32.03 -18.78
C ARG A 590 -24.66 32.55 -17.40
N GLY A 591 -23.77 33.22 -16.70
CA GLY A 591 -24.11 33.98 -15.51
C GLY A 591 -22.88 34.27 -14.67
N LEU A 592 -22.57 35.57 -14.55
CA LEU A 592 -21.61 36.18 -13.62
C LEU A 592 -20.15 36.21 -14.09
N SER A 593 -19.91 37.04 -15.12
CA SER A 593 -18.76 37.95 -15.09
C SER A 593 -19.08 39.11 -14.14
N ARG A 594 -18.15 39.44 -13.24
CA ARG A 594 -17.63 40.81 -13.05
C ARG A 594 -16.68 40.91 -11.86
N ASN A 595 -15.59 41.63 -12.12
CA ASN A 595 -14.65 42.27 -11.21
C ASN A 595 -13.61 41.33 -10.58
N TRP A 596 -12.38 41.37 -11.07
CA TRP A 596 -11.32 42.29 -10.61
C TRP A 596 -10.05 41.98 -11.42
N SER A 597 -9.51 43.00 -12.07
CA SER A 597 -8.15 43.09 -12.63
C SER A 597 -7.41 44.18 -11.83
N PRO A 598 -6.08 44.33 -11.92
CA PRO A 598 -5.08 43.49 -12.60
C PRO A 598 -4.30 42.56 -11.66
#